data_AF-A0AAN2FBT4-F1
#
_entry.id   AF-A0AAN2FBT4-F1
#
_cell.length_a   1.000
_cell.length_b   1.000
_cell.length_c   1.000
_cell.angle_alpha   90.00
_cell.angle_beta   90.00
_cell.angle_gamma   90.00
#
_symmetry.space_group_name_H-M   'P 1'
#
loop_
_entity.id
_entity.type
_entity.pdbx_description
1 polymer ?
#
loop_
_entity_poly.entity_id
_entity_poly.type
_entity_poly.pdbx_seq_one_letter_code
_entity_poly.pdbx_strand_id
1 'polypeptide(L)'
;MQSPAVVTPDKRKTTRYTDALQQTFRNMNMKTPEAYYAQAREMFFTAHPDFQSALDELTESDARAANLSLRQLREWHAERIYAAFLRQKNLDGMIFSIQLAEPDKAVAAEAIETYLKSHAESLGMSWEEFCIKNEL
;
A
#
# COMPACT_ATOMS: atom_id res chain seq x y z
N MET A 1 18.33 -15.41 -58.22
CA MET A 1 17.24 -15.16 -57.25
C MET A 1 17.82 -15.30 -55.86
N GLN A 2 17.98 -14.22 -55.11
CA GLN A 2 18.47 -14.24 -53.73
C GLN A 2 17.28 -14.45 -52.78
N SER A 3 17.29 -15.55 -52.03
CA SER A 3 16.31 -15.79 -50.96
C SER A 3 16.55 -14.82 -49.80
N PRO A 4 15.49 -14.27 -49.18
CA PRO A 4 15.66 -13.37 -48.05
C PRO A 4 16.12 -14.16 -46.82
N ALA A 5 17.17 -13.66 -46.15
CA ALA A 5 17.63 -14.21 -44.89
C ALA A 5 16.51 -14.06 -43.84
N VAL A 6 16.03 -15.18 -43.31
CA VAL A 6 15.11 -15.21 -42.17
C VAL A 6 15.87 -14.68 -40.96
N VAL A 7 15.64 -13.42 -40.60
CA VAL A 7 16.15 -12.82 -39.37
C VAL A 7 15.42 -13.50 -38.21
N THR A 8 16.07 -14.49 -37.61
CA THR A 8 15.54 -15.17 -36.42
C THR A 8 15.60 -14.19 -35.25
N PRO A 9 14.47 -13.85 -34.60
CA PRO A 9 14.49 -12.88 -33.50
C PRO A 9 15.32 -13.41 -32.33
N ASP A 10 16.20 -12.56 -31.80
CA ASP A 10 17.03 -12.87 -30.65
C ASP A 10 16.15 -13.02 -29.40
N LYS A 11 15.96 -14.27 -28.97
CA LYS A 11 15.15 -14.63 -27.80
C LYS A 11 15.52 -13.82 -26.55
N ARG A 12 16.80 -13.44 -26.37
CA ARG A 12 17.23 -12.63 -25.23
C ARG A 12 16.69 -11.19 -25.27
N LYS A 13 16.56 -10.62 -26.47
CA LYS A 13 15.97 -9.28 -26.65
C LYS A 13 14.46 -9.32 -26.47
N THR A 14 13.81 -10.36 -26.97
CA THR A 14 12.36 -10.56 -26.79
C THR A 14 11.99 -10.74 -25.32
N THR A 15 12.73 -11.55 -24.55
CA THR A 15 12.50 -11.73 -23.10
C THR A 15 12.68 -10.43 -22.32
N ARG A 16 13.77 -9.68 -22.56
CA ARG A 16 13.98 -8.39 -21.87
C ARG A 16 12.87 -7.37 -22.16
N TYR A 17 12.33 -7.37 -23.37
CA TYR A 17 11.26 -6.46 -23.76
C TYR A 17 9.93 -6.83 -23.07
N THR A 18 9.62 -8.13 -22.98
CA THR A 18 8.43 -8.59 -22.25
C THR A 18 8.54 -8.31 -20.76
N ASP A 19 9.72 -8.48 -20.16
CA ASP A 19 9.95 -8.21 -18.74
C ASP A 19 9.81 -6.71 -18.43
N ALA A 20 10.36 -5.84 -19.29
CA ALA A 20 10.25 -4.40 -19.15
C ALA A 20 8.80 -3.90 -19.29
N LEU A 21 8.03 -4.45 -20.23
CA LEU A 21 6.61 -4.14 -20.37
C LEU A 21 5.82 -4.61 -19.15
N GLN A 22 6.06 -5.83 -18.68
CA GLN A 22 5.42 -6.37 -17.48
C GLN A 22 5.76 -5.55 -16.22
N GLN A 23 6.99 -5.05 -16.11
CA GLN A 23 7.37 -4.14 -15.02
C GLN A 23 6.63 -2.80 -15.14
N THR A 24 6.55 -2.22 -16.34
CA THR A 24 5.85 -0.94 -16.54
C THR A 24 4.36 -1.06 -16.21
N PHE A 25 3.70 -2.14 -16.64
CA PHE A 25 2.31 -2.41 -16.30
C PHE A 25 2.11 -2.68 -14.80
N ARG A 26 3.04 -3.38 -14.14
CA ARG A 26 3.01 -3.53 -12.68
C ARG A 26 3.10 -2.17 -11.99
N ASN A 27 4.03 -1.32 -12.40
CA ASN A 27 4.20 0.01 -11.81
C ASN A 27 2.98 0.91 -12.01
N MET A 28 2.30 0.82 -13.16
CA MET A 28 1.05 1.54 -13.42
C MET A 28 -0.13 1.05 -12.57
N ASN A 29 -0.11 -0.21 -12.13
CA ASN A 29 -1.18 -0.82 -11.35
C ASN A 29 -0.95 -0.77 -9.83
N MET A 30 0.24 -0.36 -9.37
CA MET A 30 0.51 -0.22 -7.94
C MET A 30 -0.32 0.92 -7.34
N LYS A 31 -0.98 0.64 -6.22
CA LYS A 31 -1.71 1.65 -5.44
C LYS A 31 -0.70 2.54 -4.69
N THR A 32 -1.12 3.74 -4.28
CA THR A 32 -0.31 4.54 -3.35
C THR A 32 -0.34 3.93 -1.94
N PRO A 33 0.64 4.24 -1.07
CA PRO A 33 0.61 3.78 0.32
C PRO A 33 -0.70 4.13 1.04
N GLU A 34 -1.25 5.32 0.81
CA GLU A 34 -2.50 5.78 1.40
C GLU A 34 -3.70 4.97 0.90
N ALA A 35 -3.70 4.60 -0.39
CA ALA A 35 -4.74 3.76 -0.95
C ALA A 35 -4.67 2.32 -0.41
N TYR A 36 -3.47 1.76 -0.23
CA TYR A 36 -3.31 0.48 0.46
C TYR A 36 -3.80 0.54 1.90
N TYR A 37 -3.47 1.61 2.63
CA TYR A 37 -3.91 1.80 4.01
C TYR A 37 -5.44 1.94 4.12
N ALA A 38 -6.07 2.73 3.23
CA ALA A 38 -7.52 2.87 3.20
C ALA A 38 -8.22 1.53 2.93
N GLN A 39 -7.75 0.76 1.94
CA GLN A 39 -8.30 -0.55 1.62
C GLN A 39 -8.09 -1.55 2.78
N ALA A 40 -6.91 -1.57 3.39
CA ALA A 40 -6.62 -2.44 4.53
C ALA A 40 -7.53 -2.14 5.73
N ARG A 41 -7.81 -0.85 5.98
CA ARG A 41 -8.76 -0.42 7.01
C ARG A 41 -10.18 -0.90 6.71
N GLU A 42 -10.65 -0.79 5.46
CA GLU A 42 -11.96 -1.32 5.06
C GLU A 42 -12.04 -2.84 5.25
N MET A 43 -10.99 -3.58 4.86
CA MET A 43 -10.89 -5.02 5.09
C MET A 43 -10.93 -5.36 6.59
N PHE A 44 -10.25 -4.58 7.42
CA PHE A 44 -10.27 -4.72 8.88
C PHE A 44 -11.69 -4.55 9.45
N PHE A 45 -12.42 -3.50 9.08
CA PHE A 45 -13.80 -3.30 9.57
C PHE A 45 -14.76 -4.39 9.06
N THR A 46 -14.54 -4.91 7.85
CA THR A 46 -15.29 -6.04 7.32
C THR A 46 -15.05 -7.32 8.14
N ALA A 47 -13.81 -7.54 8.60
CA ALA A 47 -13.43 -8.69 9.42
C ALA A 47 -13.79 -8.54 10.91
N HIS A 48 -14.08 -7.32 11.38
CA HIS A 48 -14.39 -7.01 12.77
C HIS A 48 -15.70 -6.23 12.91
N PRO A 49 -16.88 -6.90 12.78
CA PRO A 49 -18.19 -6.25 12.81
C PRO A 49 -18.49 -5.47 14.10
N ASP A 50 -17.89 -5.83 15.23
CA ASP A 50 -18.06 -5.11 16.50
C ASP A 50 -17.53 -3.68 16.41
N PHE A 51 -16.40 -3.47 15.72
CA PHE A 51 -15.86 -2.13 15.50
C PHE A 51 -16.70 -1.33 14.51
N GLN A 52 -17.31 -2.01 13.52
CA GLN A 52 -18.26 -1.38 12.61
C GLN A 52 -19.51 -0.89 13.38
N SER A 53 -20.03 -1.73 14.28
CA SER A 53 -21.18 -1.39 15.14
C SER A 53 -20.88 -0.16 16.02
N ALA A 54 -19.67 -0.07 16.58
CA ALA A 54 -19.26 1.10 17.36
C ALA A 54 -19.20 2.40 16.53
N LEU A 55 -18.92 2.33 15.23
CA LEU A 55 -19.02 3.49 14.34
C LEU A 55 -20.47 3.85 14.02
N ASP A 56 -21.35 2.87 13.96
CA ASP A 56 -22.78 3.01 13.68
C ASP A 56 -23.56 3.62 14.85
N GLU A 57 -23.03 3.53 16.06
CA GLU A 57 -23.58 4.21 17.25
C GLU A 57 -23.26 5.71 17.31
N LEU A 58 -22.33 6.21 16.49
CA LEU A 58 -22.00 7.65 16.45
C LEU A 58 -23.18 8.46 15.91
N THR A 59 -23.47 9.59 16.56
CA THR A 59 -24.62 10.43 16.24
C THR A 59 -24.22 11.80 15.67
N GLU A 60 -25.18 12.48 15.04
CA GLU A 60 -25.04 13.89 14.64
C GLU A 60 -24.83 14.83 15.84
N SER A 61 -25.22 14.43 17.05
CA SER A 61 -24.94 15.19 18.26
C SER A 61 -23.45 15.13 18.60
N ASP A 62 -22.84 13.95 18.54
CA ASP A 62 -21.42 13.75 18.78
C ASP A 62 -20.57 14.51 17.76
N ALA A 63 -20.99 14.46 16.50
CA ALA A 63 -20.31 15.17 15.41
C ALA A 63 -20.33 16.69 15.60
N ARG A 64 -21.49 17.25 15.98
CA ARG A 64 -21.62 18.68 16.30
C ARG A 64 -20.77 19.09 17.51
N ALA A 65 -20.69 18.26 18.54
CA ALA A 65 -19.82 18.51 19.70
C ALA A 65 -18.33 18.57 19.32
N ALA A 66 -17.93 17.83 18.28
CA ALA A 66 -16.57 17.82 17.73
C ALA A 66 -16.34 18.84 16.60
N ASN A 67 -17.34 19.63 16.21
CA ASN A 67 -17.32 20.52 15.04
C ASN A 67 -16.97 19.78 13.73
N LEU A 68 -17.53 18.58 13.56
CA LEU A 68 -17.37 17.73 12.38
C LEU A 68 -18.75 17.36 11.82
N SER A 69 -18.81 16.97 10.55
CA SER A 69 -19.95 16.18 10.04
C SER A 69 -19.88 14.75 10.57
N LEU A 70 -21.03 14.06 10.65
CA LEU A 70 -21.06 12.65 11.08
C LEU A 70 -20.13 11.76 10.24
N ARG A 71 -20.05 12.00 8.92
CA ARG A 71 -19.10 11.31 8.04
C ARG A 71 -17.65 11.51 8.47
N GLN A 72 -17.24 12.76 8.71
CA GLN A 72 -15.88 13.08 9.15
C GLN A 72 -15.57 12.48 10.53
N LEU A 73 -16.53 12.51 11.45
CA LEU A 73 -16.36 11.89 12.76
C LEU A 73 -16.16 10.37 12.62
N ARG A 74 -16.98 9.70 11.81
CA ARG A 74 -16.84 8.26 11.52
C ARG A 74 -15.48 7.93 10.91
N GLU A 75 -15.04 8.69 9.91
CA GLU A 75 -13.72 8.53 9.30
C GLU A 75 -12.59 8.68 10.32
N TRP A 76 -12.68 9.70 11.17
CA TRP A 76 -11.69 9.95 12.22
C TRP A 76 -11.65 8.84 13.28
N HIS A 77 -12.81 8.34 13.72
CA HIS A 77 -12.87 7.20 14.63
C HIS A 77 -12.34 5.91 13.98
N ALA A 78 -12.68 5.67 12.72
CA ALA A 78 -12.20 4.50 11.99
C ALA A 78 -10.67 4.49 11.87
N GLU A 79 -10.06 5.64 11.58
CA GLU A 79 -8.60 5.83 11.61
C GLU A 79 -8.01 5.48 12.99
N ARG A 80 -8.59 6.02 14.07
CA ARG A 80 -8.08 5.81 15.42
C ARG A 80 -8.16 4.35 15.87
N ILE A 81 -9.25 3.67 15.55
CA ILE A 81 -9.46 2.26 15.90
C ILE A 81 -8.42 1.40 15.17
N TYR A 82 -8.27 1.58 13.85
CA TYR A 82 -7.31 0.81 13.08
C TYR A 82 -5.87 1.07 13.51
N ALA A 83 -5.50 2.34 13.73
CA ALA A 83 -4.19 2.69 14.25
C ALA A 83 -3.94 2.13 15.66
N ALA A 84 -4.97 2.06 16.52
CA ALA A 84 -4.86 1.46 17.85
C ALA A 84 -4.62 -0.05 17.77
N PHE A 85 -5.32 -0.74 16.87
CA PHE A 85 -5.10 -2.16 16.60
C PHE A 85 -3.66 -2.43 16.15
N LEU A 86 -3.15 -1.66 15.18
CA LEU A 86 -1.78 -1.81 14.67
C LEU A 86 -0.74 -1.60 15.78
N ARG A 87 -0.90 -0.56 16.60
CA ARG A 87 -0.01 -0.31 17.75
C ARG A 87 -0.05 -1.43 18.78
N GLN A 88 -1.25 -1.94 19.11
CA GLN A 88 -1.39 -3.05 20.06
C GLN A 88 -0.65 -4.31 19.58
N LYS A 89 -0.54 -4.51 18.26
CA LYS A 89 0.16 -5.63 17.63
C LYS A 89 1.63 -5.35 17.30
N ASN A 90 2.12 -4.15 17.60
CA ASN A 90 3.47 -3.68 17.26
C ASN A 90 3.77 -3.82 15.75
N LEU A 91 2.80 -3.46 14.92
CA LEU A 91 2.90 -3.52 13.45
C LEU A 91 3.19 -2.14 12.89
N ASP A 92 4.07 -2.06 11.89
CA ASP A 92 4.16 -0.87 11.04
C ASP A 92 2.88 -0.75 10.21
N GLY A 93 2.19 0.37 10.35
CA GLY A 93 0.85 0.54 9.78
C GLY A 93 0.83 0.55 8.26
N MET A 94 1.86 1.08 7.60
CA MET A 94 1.91 1.14 6.14
C MET A 94 2.36 -0.20 5.56
N ILE A 95 3.43 -0.79 6.11
CA ILE A 95 3.93 -2.10 5.63
C ILE A 95 2.84 -3.15 5.79
N PHE A 96 2.20 -3.23 6.96
CA PHE A 96 1.14 -4.20 7.19
C PHE A 96 -0.05 -3.97 6.24
N SER A 97 -0.44 -2.72 6.02
CA SER A 97 -1.56 -2.40 5.13
C SER A 97 -1.28 -2.78 3.67
N ILE A 98 -0.06 -2.56 3.17
CA ILE A 98 0.35 -3.02 1.84
C ILE A 98 0.24 -4.55 1.76
N GLN A 99 0.77 -5.27 2.75
CA GLN A 99 0.75 -6.73 2.78
C GLN A 99 -0.66 -7.32 2.86
N LEU A 100 -1.58 -6.62 3.53
CA LEU A 100 -2.97 -7.03 3.69
C LEU A 100 -3.81 -6.76 2.45
N ALA A 101 -3.65 -5.57 1.84
CA ALA A 101 -4.47 -5.10 0.73
C ALA A 101 -3.96 -5.56 -0.66
N GLU A 102 -2.70 -5.99 -0.77
CA GLU A 102 -2.11 -6.47 -2.02
C GLU A 102 -1.95 -8.01 -2.02
N PRO A 103 -2.78 -8.74 -2.80
CA PRO A 103 -2.68 -10.19 -2.89
C PRO A 103 -1.41 -10.66 -3.61
N ASP A 104 -0.88 -9.91 -4.59
CA ASP A 104 0.35 -10.28 -5.30
C ASP A 104 1.58 -9.92 -4.45
N LYS A 105 2.32 -10.95 -4.00
CA LYS A 105 3.48 -10.78 -3.13
C LYS A 105 4.64 -10.04 -3.79
N ALA A 106 4.80 -10.13 -5.11
CA ALA A 106 5.84 -9.39 -5.81
C ALA A 106 5.49 -7.89 -5.85
N VAL A 107 4.21 -7.58 -6.11
CA VAL A 107 3.72 -6.20 -6.12
C VAL A 107 3.78 -5.60 -4.70
N ALA A 108 3.40 -6.37 -3.68
CA ALA A 108 3.50 -5.94 -2.28
C ALA A 108 4.93 -5.62 -1.86
N ALA A 109 5.89 -6.48 -2.21
CA ALA A 109 7.31 -6.26 -1.90
C ALA A 109 7.84 -4.97 -2.55
N GLU A 110 7.51 -4.74 -3.83
CA GLU A 110 7.92 -3.54 -4.55
C GLU A 110 7.28 -2.27 -3.98
N ALA A 111 6.00 -2.32 -3.60
CA ALA A 111 5.31 -1.21 -2.95
C ALA A 111 5.93 -0.88 -1.57
N ILE A 112 6.32 -1.89 -0.79
CA ILE A 112 7.02 -1.70 0.49
C ILE A 112 8.38 -1.06 0.27
N GLU A 113 9.18 -1.57 -0.67
CA GLU A 113 10.51 -1.00 -0.97
C GLU A 113 10.39 0.45 -1.43
N THR A 114 9.41 0.75 -2.30
CA THR A 114 9.13 2.11 -2.76
C THR A 114 8.76 3.03 -1.60
N TYR A 115 7.90 2.56 -0.70
CA TYR A 115 7.52 3.30 0.51
C TYR A 115 8.74 3.57 1.41
N LEU A 116 9.55 2.56 1.69
CA LEU A 116 10.74 2.69 2.55
C LEU A 116 11.78 3.63 1.95
N LYS A 117 12.00 3.60 0.63
CA LYS A 117 12.88 4.54 -0.07
C LYS A 117 12.37 5.98 0.04
N SER A 118 11.07 6.20 -0.19
CA SER A 118 10.48 7.54 -0.01
C SER A 118 10.61 8.04 1.44
N HIS A 119 10.55 7.12 2.41
CA HIS A 119 10.76 7.45 3.81
C HIS A 119 12.22 7.83 4.10
N ALA A 120 13.19 7.07 3.57
CA ALA A 120 14.62 7.42 3.65
C ALA A 120 14.90 8.83 3.10
N GLU A 121 14.35 9.13 1.91
CA GLU A 121 14.46 10.45 1.27
C GLU A 121 13.86 11.55 2.15
N SER A 122 12.68 11.32 2.75
CA SER A 122 12.04 12.29 3.64
C SER A 122 12.85 12.59 4.92
N LEU A 123 13.70 11.66 5.33
CA LEU A 123 14.61 11.80 6.47
C LEU A 123 15.96 12.43 6.06
N GLY A 124 16.17 12.72 4.77
CA GLY A 124 17.44 13.21 4.24
C GLY A 124 18.56 12.18 4.31
N MET A 125 18.22 10.89 4.34
CA MET A 125 19.16 9.77 4.44
C MET A 125 19.28 9.04 3.10
N SER A 126 20.47 8.49 2.81
CA SER A 126 20.60 7.56 1.69
C SER A 126 19.89 6.24 1.97
N TRP A 127 19.55 5.50 0.91
CA TRP A 127 18.94 4.19 1.05
C TRP A 127 19.82 3.21 1.85
N GLU A 128 21.13 3.24 1.65
CA GLU A 128 22.08 2.39 2.35
C GLU A 128 22.12 2.70 3.87
N GLU A 129 22.21 3.97 4.24
CA GLU A 129 22.16 4.40 5.64
C GLU A 129 20.83 4.01 6.30
N PHE A 130 19.74 4.12 5.55
CA PHE A 130 18.42 3.72 6.02
C PHE A 130 18.34 2.20 6.27
N CYS A 131 18.88 1.36 5.37
CA CYS A 131 18.91 -0.09 5.55
C CYS A 131 19.74 -0.49 6.78
N ILE A 132 20.94 0.08 6.94
CA ILE A 132 21.82 -0.19 8.09
C ILE A 132 21.11 0.17 9.40
N LYS A 133 20.46 1.35 9.45
CA LYS A 133 19.79 1.83 10.66
C LYS A 133 18.57 1.01 11.05
N ASN A 134 17.86 0.44 10.08
CA ASN A 134 16.61 -0.29 10.29
C ASN A 134 16.75 -1.81 10.17
N GLU A 135 17.97 -2.32 10.01
CA GLU A 135 18.28 -3.77 9.90
C GLU A 135 17.47 -4.47 8.78
N LEU A 136 17.38 -3.82 7.61
CA LEU A 136 16.64 -4.29 6.43
C LEU A 136 17.46 -5.19 5.51
#